data_AF-A0A8J3PQC0-F1
#
_entry.id   AF-A0A8J3PQC0-F1
#
_cell.length_a   1.000
_cell.length_b   1.000
_cell.length_c   1.000
_cell.angle_alpha   90.00
_cell.angle_beta   90.00
_cell.angle_gamma   90.00
#
_symmetry.space_group_name_H-M   'P 1'
#
loop_
_entity.id
_entity.type
_entity.pdbx_description
1 polymer ?
#
loop_
_entity_poly.entity_id
_entity_poly.type
_entity_poly.pdbx_seq_one_letter_code
_entity_poly.pdbx_strand_id
1 'polypeptide(L)'
;MTNSSAQPNPSASGQGPSVTPPGGKPTPTLPGDAGANSSGAMTLTGTITPGVEANCLLLDGYLLVGGPREQLRSGTRVTVTGRVQKDLMTTCQQGTPFVVETAKPA
;
A
#
# COMPACT_ATOMS: atom_id res chain seq x y z
N MET A 1 -50.70 -46.43 9.49
CA MET A 1 -50.39 -46.98 10.82
C MET A 1 -48.96 -46.59 11.15
N THR A 2 -48.75 -45.85 12.25
CA THR A 2 -47.51 -45.66 13.07
C THR A 2 -46.19 -45.36 12.32
N ASN A 3 -45.62 -44.15 12.35
CA ASN A 3 -44.98 -43.37 13.43
C ASN A 3 -43.74 -44.04 14.07
N SER A 4 -42.54 -43.48 13.81
CA SER A 4 -41.47 -43.30 14.82
C SER A 4 -40.24 -42.65 14.16
N SER A 5 -39.92 -41.39 14.49
CA SER A 5 -38.90 -40.98 15.48
C SER A 5 -37.51 -40.89 14.83
N ALA A 6 -36.67 -39.86 14.94
CA ALA A 6 -36.63 -38.67 15.77
C ALA A 6 -35.64 -37.64 15.16
N GLN A 7 -35.86 -36.36 15.48
CA GLN A 7 -34.95 -35.21 15.37
C GLN A 7 -34.19 -35.09 16.75
N PRO A 8 -32.93 -34.57 16.90
CA PRO A 8 -32.64 -33.16 16.60
C PRO A 8 -31.26 -32.68 16.10
N ASN A 9 -31.38 -31.60 15.31
CA ASN A 9 -30.56 -30.36 15.16
C ASN A 9 -29.84 -29.92 16.48
N PRO A 10 -28.88 -28.97 16.53
CA PRO A 10 -28.66 -27.86 15.59
C PRO A 10 -27.22 -27.35 15.36
N SER A 11 -27.02 -26.57 14.30
CA SER A 11 -26.28 -25.30 14.38
C SER A 11 -26.68 -24.46 13.16
N ALA A 12 -27.74 -23.67 13.26
CA ALA A 12 -27.75 -22.30 13.77
C ALA A 12 -27.23 -21.29 12.73
N SER A 13 -28.18 -20.47 12.27
CA SER A 13 -28.12 -19.07 11.82
C SER A 13 -26.90 -18.59 11.02
N GLY A 14 -27.05 -17.94 9.88
CA GLY A 14 -28.23 -17.28 9.35
C GLY A 14 -27.88 -16.54 8.07
N GLN A 15 -28.92 -16.23 7.30
CA GLN A 15 -28.83 -15.35 6.15
C GLN A 15 -28.56 -13.92 6.58
N GLY A 16 -27.62 -13.27 5.89
CA GLY A 16 -27.44 -11.82 5.89
C GLY A 16 -26.88 -11.39 4.53
N PRO A 17 -27.43 -10.33 3.90
CA PRO A 17 -27.20 -10.01 2.50
C PRO A 17 -25.79 -9.49 2.22
N SER A 18 -25.29 -9.81 1.03
CA SER A 18 -24.07 -9.21 0.46
C SER A 18 -24.33 -7.73 0.20
N VAL A 19 -23.89 -6.85 1.10
CA VAL A 19 -23.88 -5.41 0.87
C VAL A 19 -22.64 -5.04 0.08
N THR A 20 -22.85 -4.78 -1.21
CA THR A 20 -21.89 -4.13 -2.11
C THR A 20 -21.47 -2.78 -1.52
N PRO A 21 -20.17 -2.49 -1.33
CA PRO A 21 -19.74 -1.13 -1.05
C PRO A 21 -19.89 -0.28 -2.31
N PRO A 22 -20.53 0.90 -2.26
CA PRO A 22 -20.37 1.90 -3.29
C PRO A 22 -19.02 2.59 -3.06
N GLY A 23 -18.07 2.36 -3.94
CA GLY A 23 -16.78 3.04 -3.92
C GLY A 23 -16.25 3.10 -5.33
N GLY A 24 -16.46 4.23 -6.01
CA GLY A 24 -16.05 4.44 -7.39
C GLY A 24 -14.62 3.99 -7.59
N LYS A 25 -14.43 3.05 -8.52
CA LYS A 25 -13.12 2.71 -9.06
C LYS A 25 -12.49 4.04 -9.50
N PRO A 26 -11.33 4.48 -8.97
CA PRO A 26 -10.64 5.59 -9.61
C PRO A 26 -10.34 5.09 -11.02
N THR A 27 -11.03 5.67 -11.99
CA THR A 27 -10.67 5.55 -13.39
C THR A 27 -9.19 5.91 -13.45
N PRO A 28 -8.29 5.02 -13.90
CA PRO A 28 -6.92 5.42 -14.10
C PRO A 28 -6.95 6.49 -15.18
N THR A 29 -6.83 7.76 -14.79
CA THR A 29 -6.45 8.80 -15.73
C THR A 29 -5.10 8.36 -16.25
N LEU A 30 -5.04 8.03 -17.53
CA LEU A 30 -3.81 7.67 -18.23
C LEU A 30 -2.80 8.80 -18.00
N PRO A 31 -1.68 8.60 -17.28
CA PRO A 31 -0.61 9.57 -17.33
C PRO A 31 0.02 9.41 -18.72
N GLY A 32 -0.34 10.33 -19.62
CA GLY A 32 0.43 10.54 -20.84
C GLY A 32 1.89 10.76 -20.47
N ASP A 33 2.78 10.14 -21.25
CA ASP A 33 4.24 10.29 -21.16
C ASP A 33 4.85 10.07 -19.77
N ALA A 34 4.55 8.93 -19.15
CA ALA A 34 5.56 8.33 -18.27
C ALA A 34 6.73 7.89 -19.15
N GLY A 35 7.72 8.77 -19.32
CA GLY A 35 8.98 8.43 -19.97
C GLY A 35 9.45 7.07 -19.46
N ALA A 36 9.93 6.22 -20.36
CA ALA A 36 10.03 4.75 -20.27
C ALA A 36 10.69 4.16 -18.99
N ASN A 37 11.19 4.99 -18.08
CA ASN A 37 11.92 4.65 -16.87
C ASN A 37 11.16 4.92 -15.56
N SER A 38 9.98 5.58 -15.61
CA SER A 38 9.08 5.69 -14.45
C SER A 38 8.10 4.53 -14.42
N SER A 39 8.09 3.76 -13.33
CA SER A 39 7.10 2.68 -13.17
C SER A 39 5.73 3.26 -12.80
N GLY A 40 4.67 2.51 -13.10
CA GLY A 40 3.30 2.86 -12.69
C GLY A 40 3.15 3.00 -11.17
N ALA A 41 2.00 3.49 -10.73
CA ALA A 41 1.71 3.66 -9.30
C ALA A 41 1.88 2.35 -8.52
N MET A 42 2.61 2.43 -7.40
CA MET A 42 2.96 1.30 -6.55
C MET A 42 2.68 1.65 -5.08
N THR A 43 2.36 0.64 -4.27
CA THR A 43 2.14 0.76 -2.83
C THR A 43 3.19 -0.06 -2.08
N LEU A 44 3.81 0.52 -1.05
CA LEU A 44 4.77 -0.14 -0.16
C LEU A 44 4.27 -0.04 1.28
N THR A 45 4.43 -1.12 2.06
CA THR A 45 4.12 -1.12 3.49
C THR A 45 5.27 -1.73 4.27
N GLY A 46 5.71 -1.06 5.32
CA GLY A 46 6.82 -1.55 6.15
C GLY A 46 7.33 -0.50 7.13
N THR A 47 8.46 -0.81 7.76
CA THR A 47 9.12 0.11 8.70
C THR A 47 10.20 0.90 7.97
N ILE A 48 10.15 2.22 8.11
CA ILE A 48 11.16 3.10 7.52
C ILE A 48 12.48 2.90 8.27
N THR A 49 13.56 2.66 7.53
CA THR A 49 14.92 2.60 8.07
C THR A 49 15.70 3.86 7.67
N PRO A 50 16.63 4.33 8.50
CA PRO A 50 17.56 5.36 8.06
C PRO A 50 18.50 4.77 7.00
N GLY A 51 18.85 5.59 6.02
CA GLY A 51 19.94 5.31 5.12
C GLY A 51 21.32 5.61 5.73
N VAL A 52 22.38 5.19 5.05
CA VAL A 52 23.79 5.46 5.40
C VAL A 52 24.14 6.95 5.36
N GLU A 53 23.57 7.70 4.41
CA GLU A 53 23.69 9.15 4.35
C GLU A 53 22.58 9.84 5.15
N ALA A 54 22.94 10.97 5.76
CA ALA A 54 22.03 11.75 6.59
C ALA A 54 20.76 12.14 5.83
N ASN A 55 19.61 11.99 6.49
CA ASN A 55 18.27 12.29 5.98
C ASN A 55 17.76 11.39 4.84
N CYS A 56 18.53 10.40 4.38
CA CYS A 56 18.01 9.39 3.47
C CYS A 56 17.11 8.42 4.25
N LEU A 57 15.93 8.13 3.72
CA LEU A 57 14.96 7.20 4.31
C LEU A 57 14.72 6.05 3.34
N LEU A 58 14.76 4.83 3.86
CA LEU A 58 14.57 3.61 3.09
C LEU A 58 13.30 2.89 3.55
N LEU A 59 12.61 2.27 2.60
CA LEU A 59 11.50 1.35 2.85
C LEU A 59 11.61 0.18 1.88
N ASP A 60 11.82 -1.03 2.40
CA ASP A 60 11.95 -2.24 1.59
C ASP A 60 13.02 -2.12 0.47
N GLY A 61 14.12 -1.42 0.75
CA GLY A 61 15.19 -1.16 -0.22
C GLY A 61 14.94 -0.01 -1.21
N TYR A 62 13.79 0.67 -1.13
CA TYR A 62 13.51 1.88 -1.89
C TYR A 62 13.91 3.13 -1.13
N LEU A 63 14.51 4.09 -1.82
CA LEU A 63 14.80 5.43 -1.31
C LEU A 63 13.55 6.30 -1.41
N LEU A 64 13.01 6.73 -0.27
CA LEU A 64 11.84 7.59 -0.22
C LEU A 64 12.24 9.03 -0.57
N VAL A 65 11.68 9.56 -1.66
CA VAL A 65 11.90 10.93 -2.11
C VAL A 65 10.60 11.73 -2.03
N GLY A 66 10.65 12.90 -1.40
CA GLY A 66 9.48 13.79 -1.25
C GLY A 66 8.49 13.30 -0.18
N GLY A 67 7.19 13.47 -0.46
CA GLY A 67 6.08 13.05 0.41
C GLY A 67 5.89 13.88 1.70
N PRO A 68 4.90 13.50 2.52
CA PRO A 68 4.58 14.21 3.76
C PRO A 68 5.61 13.88 4.86
N ARG A 69 6.53 14.83 5.10
CA ARG A 69 7.67 14.68 6.03
C ARG A 69 7.29 14.37 7.48
N GLU A 70 6.07 14.72 7.88
CA GLU A 70 5.58 14.44 9.23
C GLU A 70 5.33 12.96 9.47
N GLN A 71 5.10 12.18 8.42
CA GLN A 71 4.81 10.76 8.49
C GLN A 71 6.01 9.88 8.12
N LEU A 72 6.92 10.42 7.30
CA LEU A 72 8.13 9.73 6.87
C LEU A 72 9.25 9.93 7.89
N ARG A 73 9.26 9.10 8.93
CA ARG A 73 10.32 9.08 9.95
C ARG A 73 10.85 7.67 10.18
N SER A 74 12.16 7.55 10.34
CA SER A 74 12.80 6.28 10.69
C SER A 74 12.16 5.64 11.93
N GLY A 75 12.04 4.31 11.91
CA GLY A 75 11.36 3.52 12.94
C GLY A 75 9.84 3.50 12.82
N THR A 76 9.22 4.36 12.00
CA THR A 76 7.76 4.37 11.82
C THR A 76 7.34 3.31 10.82
N ARG A 77 6.26 2.58 11.14
CA ARG A 77 5.60 1.69 10.19
C ARG A 77 4.54 2.46 9.38
N VAL A 78 4.69 2.46 8.06
CA VAL A 78 3.84 3.26 7.16
C VAL A 78 3.36 2.43 5.98
N THR A 79 2.29 2.89 5.35
CA THR A 79 1.91 2.53 3.99
C THR A 79 2.05 3.77 3.11
N VAL A 80 2.82 3.66 2.03
CA VAL A 80 3.06 4.75 1.08
C VAL A 80 2.58 4.37 -0.31
N THR A 81 2.09 5.35 -1.07
CA THR A 81 1.86 5.22 -2.51
C THR A 81 2.81 6.14 -3.26
N GLY A 82 3.21 5.74 -4.46
CA GLY A 82 4.14 6.52 -5.27
C GLY A 82 4.58 5.81 -6.52
N ARG A 83 5.73 6.24 -7.06
CA ARG A 83 6.30 5.68 -8.29
C ARG A 83 7.81 5.50 -8.17
N VAL A 84 8.32 4.43 -8.76
CA VAL A 84 9.76 4.24 -8.95
C VAL A 84 10.25 5.16 -10.07
N GLN A 85 11.31 5.93 -9.80
CA GLN A 85 11.98 6.79 -10.79
C GLN A 85 13.48 6.48 -10.82
N LYS A 86 13.89 5.52 -11.67
CA LYS A 86 15.28 5.03 -11.68
C LYS A 86 16.31 6.08 -12.12
N ASP A 87 15.93 7.00 -12.99
CA ASP A 87 16.83 8.05 -13.50
C ASP A 87 16.84 9.31 -12.62
N LEU A 88 16.11 9.31 -11.51
CA LEU A 88 16.09 10.46 -10.62
C LEU A 88 17.48 10.64 -10.01
N MET A 89 18.10 11.80 -10.25
CA MET A 89 19.37 12.14 -9.61
C MET A 89 19.14 12.34 -8.11
N THR A 90 19.82 11.55 -7.30
CA THR A 90 19.80 11.63 -5.84
C THR A 90 21.19 11.82 -5.29
N THR A 91 21.30 12.52 -4.16
CA THR A 91 22.54 12.55 -3.39
C THR A 91 22.73 11.28 -2.57
N CYS A 92 21.62 10.61 -2.22
CA CYS A 92 21.67 9.32 -1.55
C CYS A 92 22.18 8.24 -2.53
N GLN A 93 23.23 7.52 -2.15
CA GLN A 93 23.90 6.45 -2.91
C GLN A 93 23.31 5.07 -2.61
N GLN A 94 22.04 5.01 -2.21
CA GLN A 94 21.40 3.82 -1.68
C GLN A 94 19.93 3.76 -2.04
N GLY A 95 19.48 2.55 -2.35
CA GLY A 95 18.11 2.24 -2.72
C GLY A 95 17.72 2.72 -4.11
N THR A 96 16.60 2.21 -4.60
CA THR A 96 16.01 2.72 -5.85
C THR A 96 15.10 3.90 -5.54
N PRO A 97 15.22 5.07 -6.20
CA PRO A 97 14.37 6.22 -5.89
C PRO A 97 12.89 5.90 -6.11
N PHE A 98 12.10 6.19 -5.07
CA PHE A 98 10.66 6.05 -5.02
C PHE A 98 10.06 7.38 -4.60
N VAL A 99 9.42 8.07 -5.54
CA VAL A 99 8.77 9.35 -5.28
C VAL A 99 7.44 9.10 -4.59
N VAL A 100 7.35 9.55 -3.34
CA VAL A 100 6.19 9.35 -2.48
C VAL A 100 5.13 10.40 -2.79
N GLU A 101 3.92 9.93 -3.08
CA GLU A 101 2.75 10.77 -3.32
C GLU A 101 1.87 10.85 -2.08
N THR A 102 1.63 9.72 -1.41
CA THR A 102 0.90 9.68 -0.15
C THR A 102 1.61 8.79 0.87
N ALA A 103 1.41 9.10 2.14
CA ALA A 103 1.77 8.23 3.25
C ALA A 103 0.61 8.20 4.23
N LYS A 104 0.54 7.10 5.00
CA LYS A 104 -0.29 6.98 6.21
C LYS A 104 0.32 5.95 7.16
N PRO A 105 0.03 6.01 8.47
CA PRO A 105 0.32 4.91 9.38
C PRO A 105 -0.23 3.58 8.85
N ALA A 106 0.56 2.52 9.00
CA ALA A 106 0.20 1.16 8.55
C ALA A 106 -0.79 0.47 9.50
#